data_AF-A0A0K9Q1Z9-F1
#
_entry.id   AF-A0A0K9Q1Z9-F1
#
_cell.length_a   1.000
_cell.length_b   1.000
_cell.length_c   1.000
_cell.angle_alpha   90.00
_cell.angle_beta   90.00
_cell.angle_gamma   90.00
#
_symmetry.space_group_name_H-M   'P 1'
#
loop_
_entity.id
_entity.type
_entity.pdbx_description
1 polymer ?
#
loop_
_entity_poly.entity_id
_entity_poly.type
_entity_poly.pdbx_seq_one_letter_code
_entity_poly.pdbx_strand_id
1 'polypeptide(L)'
;MAWLDEILGPDVTSAGLHVSDYICRDASWILDLEEGLETSSGLLLAEVVGTRKLPPVLNERYNASGGEGTALCGSFPEIRRAWALVDNSLFLRRFDKCII
;
A
#
# COMPACT_ATOMS: atom_id res chain seq x y z
N MET A 1 42.19 -17.90 -14.96
CA MET A 1 40.75 -17.87 -14.61
C MET A 1 40.40 -18.85 -13.50
N ALA A 2 40.94 -20.08 -13.46
CA ALA A 2 40.64 -21.08 -12.42
C ALA A 2 40.92 -20.64 -10.96
N TRP A 3 41.94 -19.79 -10.73
CA TRP A 3 42.34 -19.30 -9.40
C TRP A 3 41.29 -18.37 -8.74
N LEU A 4 40.49 -17.66 -9.53
CA LEU A 4 39.42 -16.79 -9.01
C LEU A 4 38.24 -17.63 -8.50
N ASP A 5 37.91 -18.72 -9.17
CA ASP A 5 36.82 -19.65 -8.78
C ASP A 5 37.16 -20.39 -7.48
N GLU A 6 38.44 -20.75 -7.29
CA GLU A 6 38.93 -21.49 -6.14
C GLU A 6 38.96 -20.64 -4.85
N ILE A 7 39.11 -19.31 -4.98
CA ILE A 7 39.14 -18.35 -3.87
C ILE A 7 37.76 -17.71 -3.64
N LEU A 8 37.02 -17.34 -4.69
CA LEU A 8 35.66 -16.79 -4.54
C LEU A 8 34.63 -17.86 -4.15
N GLY A 9 34.75 -19.10 -4.61
CA GLY A 9 33.78 -20.15 -4.33
C GLY A 9 33.50 -20.35 -2.82
N PRO A 10 34.55 -20.46 -1.98
CA PRO A 10 34.39 -20.54 -0.52
C PRO A 10 33.74 -19.31 0.10
N ASP A 11 34.15 -18.10 -0.30
CA ASP A 11 33.61 -16.85 0.24
C ASP A 11 32.15 -16.63 -0.17
N VAL A 12 31.79 -16.95 -1.41
CA VAL A 12 30.41 -16.90 -1.91
C VAL A 12 29.53 -17.93 -1.19
N THR A 13 30.06 -19.12 -0.93
CA THR A 13 29.35 -20.17 -0.18
C THR A 13 29.15 -19.76 1.28
N SER A 14 30.18 -19.18 1.90
CA SER A 14 30.12 -18.65 3.27
C SER A 14 29.11 -17.51 3.39
N ALA A 15 29.16 -16.54 2.47
CA ALA A 15 28.20 -15.44 2.41
C ALA A 15 26.76 -15.95 2.18
N GLY A 16 26.58 -16.91 1.27
CA GLY A 16 25.28 -17.55 1.02
C GLY A 16 24.71 -18.22 2.27
N LEU A 17 25.55 -18.90 3.06
CA LEU A 17 25.14 -19.52 4.32
C LEU A 17 24.75 -18.49 5.37
N HIS A 18 25.50 -17.40 5.49
CA HIS A 18 25.16 -16.29 6.40
C HIS A 18 23.87 -15.58 6.01
N VAL A 19 23.67 -15.29 4.72
CA VAL A 19 22.43 -14.68 4.23
C VAL A 19 21.24 -15.63 4.43
N SER A 20 21.43 -16.93 4.19
CA SER A 20 20.37 -17.93 4.39
C SER A 20 20.00 -18.06 5.87
N ASP A 21 20.98 -18.14 6.77
CA ASP A 21 20.73 -18.18 8.22
C ASP A 21 20.02 -16.91 8.70
N TYR A 22 20.43 -15.75 8.18
CA TYR A 22 19.76 -14.49 8.48
C TYR A 22 18.30 -14.46 8.00
N ILE A 23 18.03 -14.87 6.76
CA ILE A 23 16.66 -14.94 6.22
C ILE A 23 15.82 -15.94 7.01
N CYS A 24 16.35 -17.11 7.34
CA CYS A 24 15.64 -18.12 8.13
C CYS A 24 15.29 -17.58 9.52
N ARG A 25 16.22 -16.87 10.17
CA ARG A 25 15.99 -16.23 11.46
C ARG A 25 14.97 -15.09 11.36
N ASP A 26 15.09 -14.22 10.38
CA ASP A 26 14.16 -13.10 10.15
C ASP A 26 12.74 -13.61 9.86
N ALA A 27 12.61 -14.60 8.98
CA ALA A 27 11.33 -15.25 8.68
C ALA A 27 10.74 -15.96 9.91
N SER A 28 11.58 -16.51 10.80
CA SER A 28 11.12 -17.11 12.07
C SER A 28 10.79 -16.08 13.15
N TRP A 29 11.29 -14.84 13.02
CA TRP A 29 10.98 -13.71 13.90
C TRP A 29 9.67 -13.02 13.52
N ILE A 30 9.10 -13.33 12.35
CA ILE A 30 7.72 -13.00 12.04
C ILE A 30 6.83 -13.79 13.02
N LEU A 31 6.64 -13.23 14.22
CA LEU A 31 5.65 -13.66 15.18
C LEU A 31 4.29 -13.68 14.47
N ASP A 32 3.38 -14.52 14.97
CA ASP A 32 1.99 -14.36 14.58
C ASP A 32 1.59 -12.90 14.82
N LEU A 33 0.95 -12.29 13.82
CA LEU A 33 0.71 -10.85 13.81
C LEU A 33 -0.06 -10.41 15.07
N GLU A 34 -0.95 -11.28 15.54
CA GLU A 34 -1.68 -11.13 16.80
C GLU A 34 -0.72 -11.07 18.01
N GLU A 35 0.12 -12.08 18.21
CA GLU A 35 1.08 -12.16 19.33
C GLU A 35 2.06 -10.97 19.34
N GLY A 36 2.53 -10.54 18.16
CA GLY A 36 3.37 -9.36 18.02
C GLY A 36 2.66 -8.06 18.40
N LEU A 37 1.37 -7.93 18.04
CA LEU A 37 0.55 -6.76 18.36
C LEU A 37 0.30 -6.60 19.86
N GLU A 38 0.08 -7.71 20.58
CA GLU A 38 -0.11 -7.72 22.04
C GLU A 38 1.10 -7.16 22.81
N THR A 39 2.30 -7.28 22.24
CA THR A 39 3.53 -6.72 22.84
C THR A 39 3.86 -5.31 22.33
N SER A 40 3.19 -4.85 21.26
CA SER A 40 3.42 -3.54 20.67
C SER A 40 2.55 -2.48 21.33
N SER A 41 3.15 -1.35 21.72
CA SER A 41 2.43 -0.22 22.30
C SER A 41 1.74 0.64 21.23
N GLY A 42 0.82 0.07 20.45
CA GLY A 42 -0.21 0.81 19.67
C GLY A 42 0.27 1.99 18.80
N LEU A 43 1.52 2.04 18.37
CA LEU A 43 2.04 3.16 17.60
C LEU A 43 1.48 3.12 16.17
N LEU A 44 0.77 4.18 15.78
CA LEU A 44 0.33 4.39 14.41
C LEU A 44 1.55 4.72 13.53
N LEU A 45 2.15 3.70 12.92
CA LEU A 45 3.31 3.82 12.02
C LEU A 45 2.94 4.23 10.57
N ALA A 46 1.76 4.81 10.37
CA ALA A 46 1.28 5.19 9.04
C ALA A 46 1.51 6.69 8.79
N GLU A 47 2.33 7.03 7.79
CA GLU A 47 2.49 8.39 7.30
C GLU A 47 1.57 8.63 6.09
N VAL A 48 0.84 9.75 6.11
CA VAL A 48 0.02 10.17 4.98
C VAL A 48 0.90 10.84 3.93
N VAL A 49 1.24 10.09 2.88
CA VAL A 49 2.13 10.56 1.79
C VAL A 49 1.45 11.62 0.90
N GLY A 50 0.12 11.71 0.88
CA GLY A 50 -0.55 12.78 0.14
C GLY A 50 -2.08 12.73 0.15
N THR A 51 -2.69 13.85 -0.24
CA THR A 51 -4.15 14.01 -0.33
C THR A 51 -4.53 14.55 -1.70
N ARG A 52 -5.61 14.02 -2.29
CA ARG A 52 -6.13 14.50 -3.58
C ARG A 52 -7.54 15.05 -3.41
N LYS A 53 -7.76 16.30 -3.84
CA LYS A 53 -9.09 16.93 -3.84
C LYS A 53 -10.04 16.22 -4.78
N LEU A 54 -11.31 16.11 -4.41
CA LEU A 54 -12.40 15.60 -5.25
C LEU A 54 -12.60 16.51 -6.48
N PRO A 55 -13.00 15.95 -7.65
CA PRO A 55 -13.37 16.74 -8.82
C PRO A 55 -14.51 17.73 -8.51
N PRO A 56 -14.43 19.00 -8.96
CA PRO A 56 -15.46 20.02 -8.68
C PRO A 56 -16.88 19.61 -9.10
N VAL A 57 -17.01 18.90 -10.22
CA VAL A 57 -18.29 18.40 -10.74
C VAL A 57 -19.06 17.54 -9.73
N LEU A 58 -18.37 16.83 -8.84
CA LEU A 58 -19.02 16.05 -7.78
C LEU A 58 -19.64 16.97 -6.72
N ASN A 59 -18.89 17.99 -6.30
CA ASN A 59 -19.37 18.96 -5.31
C ASN A 59 -20.54 19.76 -5.88
N GLU A 60 -20.44 20.21 -7.12
CA GLU A 60 -21.51 20.95 -7.79
C GLU A 60 -22.80 20.11 -7.87
N ARG A 61 -22.70 18.83 -8.25
CA ARG A 61 -23.84 17.93 -8.32
C ARG A 61 -24.47 17.65 -6.97
N TYR A 62 -23.64 17.38 -5.96
CA TYR A 62 -24.11 17.16 -4.60
C TYR A 62 -24.85 18.39 -4.06
N ASN A 63 -24.27 19.58 -4.27
CA ASN A 63 -24.85 20.84 -3.81
C ASN A 63 -26.10 21.24 -4.62
N ALA A 64 -26.20 20.85 -5.90
CA ALA A 64 -27.38 21.13 -6.73
C ALA A 64 -28.64 20.44 -6.20
N SER A 65 -28.50 19.28 -5.55
CA SER A 65 -29.60 18.59 -4.87
C SER A 65 -29.92 19.19 -3.49
N GLY A 66 -29.41 20.38 -3.15
CA GLY A 66 -29.67 21.06 -1.87
C GLY A 66 -29.18 20.31 -0.64
N GLY A 67 -28.32 19.30 -0.81
CA GLY A 67 -27.93 18.38 0.26
C GLY A 67 -28.99 17.34 0.64
N GLU A 68 -30.13 17.28 -0.04
CA GLU A 68 -31.18 16.26 0.16
C GLU A 68 -30.90 14.96 -0.62
N GLY A 69 -29.93 14.99 -1.53
CA GLY A 69 -29.53 13.84 -2.34
C GLY A 69 -28.75 12.78 -1.58
N THR A 70 -28.84 11.52 -2.01
CA THR A 70 -28.02 10.44 -1.44
C THR A 70 -26.63 10.48 -2.06
N ALA A 71 -25.60 10.55 -1.22
CA ALA A 71 -24.21 10.50 -1.65
C ALA A 71 -23.45 9.37 -0.97
N LEU A 72 -22.88 8.48 -1.77
CA LEU A 72 -21.98 7.41 -1.32
C LEU A 72 -20.64 7.55 -2.04
N CYS A 73 -19.55 7.22 -1.36
CA CYS A 73 -18.23 7.18 -1.98
C CYS A 73 -17.41 6.01 -1.47
N GLY A 74 -16.39 5.64 -2.25
CA GLY A 74 -15.50 4.56 -1.89
C GLY A 74 -14.35 4.42 -2.87
N SER A 75 -13.65 3.30 -2.76
CA SER A 75 -12.53 2.97 -3.65
C SER A 75 -12.61 1.53 -4.12
N PHE A 76 -12.07 1.31 -5.32
CA PHE A 76 -11.69 0.02 -5.86
C PHE A 76 -10.16 0.01 -6.00
N PRO A 77 -9.42 -0.41 -4.96
CA PRO A 77 -7.96 -0.42 -4.95
C PRO A 77 -7.37 -1.23 -6.11
N GLU A 78 -8.00 -2.35 -6.46
CA GLU A 78 -7.53 -3.32 -7.45
C GLU A 78 -7.46 -2.72 -8.85
N ILE A 79 -8.40 -1.83 -9.18
CA ILE A 79 -8.44 -1.11 -10.47
C ILE A 79 -7.98 0.34 -10.36
N ARG A 80 -7.45 0.74 -9.19
CA ARG A 80 -6.91 2.08 -8.89
C ARG A 80 -7.91 3.21 -9.15
N ARG A 81 -9.20 2.99 -8.80
CA ARG A 81 -10.26 3.98 -9.00
C ARG A 81 -10.98 4.32 -7.69
N ALA A 82 -11.24 5.60 -7.49
CA ALA A 82 -12.22 6.09 -6.54
C ALA A 82 -13.56 6.23 -7.25
N TRP A 83 -14.65 6.07 -6.51
CA TRP A 83 -15.99 6.25 -7.03
C TRP A 83 -16.84 7.11 -6.11
N ALA A 84 -17.82 7.78 -6.69
CA ALA A 84 -18.86 8.50 -5.98
C ALA A 84 -20.20 8.29 -6.69
N LEU A 85 -21.23 7.90 -5.95
CA LEU A 85 -22.62 7.86 -6.39
C LEU A 85 -23.30 9.08 -5.78
N VAL A 86 -23.81 9.98 -6.62
CA VAL A 86 -24.63 11.12 -6.20
C VAL A 86 -25.97 10.97 -6.88
N ASP A 87 -27.01 10.74 -6.09
CA ASP A 87 -28.34 10.37 -6.53
C ASP A 87 -28.30 9.16 -7.49
N ASN A 88 -28.60 9.37 -8.77
CA ASN A 88 -28.59 8.33 -9.80
C ASN A 88 -27.37 8.41 -10.74
N SER A 89 -26.36 9.22 -10.40
CA SER A 89 -25.15 9.42 -11.22
C SER A 89 -23.92 8.81 -10.57
N LEU A 90 -23.27 7.87 -11.26
CA LEU A 90 -22.03 7.24 -10.84
C LEU A 90 -20.82 7.91 -11.52
N PHE A 91 -19.84 8.31 -10.70
CA PHE A 91 -18.60 8.90 -11.15
C PHE A 91 -17.43 7.99 -10.78
N LEU A 92 -16.53 7.73 -11.74
CA LEU A 92 -15.28 7.01 -11.49
C LEU A 92 -14.08 7.90 -11.79
N ARG A 93 -13.10 7.87 -10.89
CA ARG A 93 -11.85 8.62 -11.03
C ARG A 93 -10.64 7.73 -10.78
N ARG A 94 -9.69 7.74 -11.70
CA ARG A 94 -8.36 7.14 -11.49
C ARG A 94 -7.55 7.97 -10.49
N PHE A 95 -6.94 7.32 -9.51
CA PHE A 95 -6.05 8.00 -8.56
C PHE A 95 -4.56 7.67 -8.77
N ASP A 96 -4.23 6.83 -9.76
CA ASP A 96 -2.85 6.45 -10.09
C ASP A 96 -2.16 7.41 -11.07
N LYS A 97 -2.92 8.20 -11.83
CA LYS A 97 -2.37 9.21 -12.74
C LYS A 97 -2.29 10.57 -12.07
N CYS A 98 -1.13 11.23 -12.16
CA CYS A 98 -1.04 12.67 -11.94
C CYS A 98 -1.72 13.37 -13.13
N ILE A 99 -2.60 14.32 -12.85
CA ILE A 99 -2.98 15.33 -13.85
C ILE A 99 -1.79 16.28 -13.84
N ILE A 100 -0.93 16.22 -14.86
CA ILE A 100 0.12 17.20 -15.11
C ILE A 100 -0.54 18.41 -15.78
#